data_AF-A0A7H0Y303-F1
#
_entry.id   AF-A0A7H0Y303-F1
#
_cell.length_a   1.000
_cell.length_b   1.000
_cell.length_c   1.000
_cell.angle_alpha   90.00
_cell.angle_beta   90.00
_cell.angle_gamma   90.00
#
_symmetry.space_group_name_H-M   'P 1'
#
loop_
_entity.id
_entity.type
_entity.pdbx_description
1 polymer ?
#
loop_
_entity_poly.entity_id
_entity_poly.type
_entity_poly.pdbx_seq_one_letter_code
_entity_poly.pdbx_strand_id
1 'polypeptide(L)'
;MQYHELIMQLEIPSTAEIIVEGVEFLLHTDKDREDMFLECLDNPGSEIEYLRKRRKYCIDTFGYKNKEEFVYDYEVNCDKALERLFQEKIIDFKMKKLKTNDPIEIYNTYVEQGKYCTFLEVAYLA
;
A
#
# COMPACT_ATOMS: atom_id res chain seq x y z
N MET A 1 -3.06 -14.43 -14.53
CA MET A 1 -2.17 -15.28 -13.71
C MET A 1 -2.54 -15.16 -12.22
N GLN A 2 -2.57 -16.23 -11.43
CA GLN A 2 -2.84 -16.12 -9.97
C GLN A 2 -1.63 -15.52 -9.21
N TYR A 3 -1.83 -14.90 -8.05
CA TYR A 3 -0.70 -14.26 -7.34
C TYR A 3 0.39 -15.26 -6.88
N HIS A 4 0.00 -16.45 -6.41
CA HIS A 4 0.96 -17.50 -6.05
C HIS A 4 1.80 -17.95 -7.24
N GLU A 5 1.19 -17.98 -8.42
CA GLU A 5 1.88 -18.35 -9.66
C GLU A 5 2.94 -17.29 -10.02
N LEU A 6 2.62 -15.99 -9.89
CA LEU A 6 3.59 -14.91 -10.06
C LEU A 6 4.78 -15.03 -9.11
N ILE A 7 4.51 -15.26 -7.82
CA ILE A 7 5.55 -15.43 -6.79
C ILE A 7 6.49 -16.58 -7.14
N MET A 8 5.95 -17.72 -7.58
CA MET A 8 6.78 -18.87 -7.99
C MET A 8 7.58 -18.59 -9.26
N GLN A 9 6.96 -17.96 -10.27
CA GLN A 9 7.62 -17.72 -11.57
C GLN A 9 8.74 -16.68 -11.48
N LEU A 10 8.60 -15.68 -10.61
CA LEU A 10 9.67 -14.71 -10.31
C LEU A 10 10.64 -15.21 -9.24
N GLU A 11 10.51 -16.46 -8.78
CA GLU A 11 11.34 -17.07 -7.74
C GLU A 11 11.42 -16.21 -6.45
N ILE A 12 10.35 -15.48 -6.13
CA ILE A 12 10.30 -14.59 -4.96
C ILE A 12 10.30 -15.46 -3.69
N PRO A 13 11.30 -15.32 -2.79
CA PRO A 13 11.34 -16.10 -1.56
C PRO A 13 10.10 -15.83 -0.70
N SER A 14 9.56 -16.86 -0.07
CA SER A 14 8.44 -16.71 0.88
C SER A 14 8.77 -15.83 2.09
N THR A 15 10.06 -15.68 2.42
CA THR A 15 10.56 -14.77 3.45
C THR A 15 10.55 -13.30 3.03
N ALA A 16 10.29 -12.98 1.76
CA ALA A 16 10.19 -11.62 1.26
C ALA A 16 8.77 -11.06 1.49
N GLU A 17 8.35 -11.01 2.77
CA GLU A 17 6.98 -10.67 3.20
C GLU A 17 6.47 -9.37 2.56
N ILE A 18 7.31 -8.33 2.50
CA ILE A 18 6.96 -7.03 1.90
C ILE A 18 6.55 -7.15 0.44
N ILE A 19 7.23 -8.00 -0.34
CA ILE A 19 6.93 -8.21 -1.76
C ILE A 19 5.65 -9.04 -1.89
N VAL A 20 5.52 -10.11 -1.11
CA VAL A 20 4.34 -10.99 -1.15
C VAL A 20 3.08 -10.22 -0.76
N GLU A 21 3.11 -9.47 0.33
CA GLU A 21 2.00 -8.61 0.75
C GLU A 21 1.71 -7.51 -0.27
N GLY A 22 2.74 -6.91 -0.86
CA GLY A 22 2.58 -5.90 -1.90
C GLY A 22 1.92 -6.46 -3.15
N VAL A 23 2.30 -7.67 -3.59
CA VAL A 23 1.67 -8.37 -4.72
C VAL A 23 0.21 -8.67 -4.41
N GLU A 24 -0.07 -9.23 -3.23
CA GLU A 24 -1.44 -9.56 -2.80
C GLU A 24 -2.33 -8.32 -2.74
N PHE A 25 -1.80 -7.21 -2.21
CA PHE A 25 -2.55 -5.99 -1.95
C PHE A 25 -2.68 -5.08 -3.17
N LEU A 26 -1.63 -4.89 -3.98
CA LEU A 26 -1.61 -3.86 -5.04
C LEU A 26 -1.99 -4.40 -6.43
N LEU A 27 -1.88 -5.71 -6.65
CA LEU A 27 -2.09 -6.35 -7.94
C LEU A 27 -3.38 -7.15 -7.92
N HIS A 28 -4.51 -6.47 -8.05
CA HIS A 28 -5.83 -7.07 -7.95
C HIS A 28 -6.21 -7.89 -9.19
N THR A 29 -5.76 -7.46 -10.38
CA THR A 29 -6.15 -8.09 -11.64
C THR A 29 -5.08 -9.03 -12.18
N ASP A 30 -5.50 -9.98 -13.01
CA ASP A 30 -4.56 -10.86 -13.74
C ASP A 30 -3.60 -10.04 -14.59
N LYS A 31 -4.10 -8.95 -15.17
CA LYS A 31 -3.31 -8.00 -15.96
C LYS A 31 -2.20 -7.33 -15.13
N ASP A 32 -2.51 -6.85 -13.92
CA ASP A 32 -1.50 -6.22 -13.06
C ASP A 32 -0.34 -7.20 -12.74
N ARG A 33 -0.68 -8.48 -12.53
CA ARG A 33 0.28 -9.54 -12.24
C ARG A 33 1.10 -9.93 -13.46
N GLU A 34 0.48 -9.99 -14.64
CA GLU A 34 1.17 -10.22 -15.91
C GLU A 34 2.11 -9.06 -16.27
N ASP A 35 1.69 -7.81 -16.04
CA ASP A 35 2.52 -6.63 -16.27
C ASP A 35 3.77 -6.65 -15.36
N MET A 36 3.61 -7.02 -14.08
CA MET A 36 4.75 -7.21 -13.17
C MET A 36 5.67 -8.34 -13.63
N PHE A 37 5.12 -9.48 -14.04
CA PHE A 37 5.91 -10.60 -14.53
C PHE A 37 6.80 -10.17 -15.70
N LEU A 38 6.24 -9.47 -16.68
CA LEU A 38 6.97 -8.99 -17.85
C LEU A 38 8.06 -7.97 -17.50
N GLU A 39 7.84 -7.08 -16.53
CA GLU A 39 8.86 -6.09 -16.12
C GLU A 39 9.98 -6.72 -15.27
N CYS A 40 9.67 -7.74 -14.46
CA CYS A 40 10.60 -8.28 -13.47
C CYS A 40 11.31 -9.58 -13.91
N LEU A 41 10.78 -10.36 -14.87
CA LEU A 41 11.33 -11.66 -15.26
C LEU A 41 12.82 -11.61 -15.62
N ASP A 42 13.23 -10.63 -16.42
CA ASP A 42 14.63 -10.44 -16.84
C ASP A 42 15.40 -9.46 -15.95
N ASN A 43 14.79 -9.01 -14.85
CA ASN A 43 15.39 -8.04 -13.92
C ASN A 43 15.12 -8.41 -12.45
N PRO A 44 15.72 -9.52 -11.95
CA PRO A 44 15.50 -9.97 -10.57
C PRO A 44 15.87 -8.90 -9.54
N GLY A 45 15.04 -8.73 -8.51
CA GLY A 45 15.23 -7.71 -7.48
C GLY A 45 14.54 -6.37 -7.78
N SER A 46 13.93 -6.23 -8.97
CA SER A 46 13.16 -5.04 -9.37
C SER A 46 11.72 -5.01 -8.85
N GLU A 47 11.27 -6.07 -8.18
CA GLU A 47 9.89 -6.27 -7.73
C GLU A 47 9.44 -5.17 -6.76
N ILE A 48 10.32 -4.80 -5.83
CA ILE A 48 10.06 -3.72 -4.88
C ILE A 48 9.86 -2.39 -5.60
N GLU A 49 10.66 -2.11 -6.62
CA GLU A 49 10.55 -0.87 -7.38
C GLU A 49 9.28 -0.84 -8.22
N TYR A 50 8.90 -1.98 -8.83
CA TYR A 50 7.60 -2.12 -9.50
C TYR A 50 6.44 -1.83 -8.54
N LEU A 51 6.42 -2.48 -7.37
CA LEU A 51 5.37 -2.31 -6.37
C LEU A 51 5.32 -0.87 -5.84
N ARG A 52 6.46 -0.20 -5.68
CA ARG A 52 6.52 1.22 -5.31
C ARG A 52 5.86 2.11 -6.38
N LYS A 53 6.19 1.91 -7.66
CA LYS A 53 5.55 2.64 -8.77
C LYS A 53 4.05 2.36 -8.80
N ARG A 54 3.65 1.09 -8.65
CA ARG A 54 2.25 0.68 -8.61
C ARG A 54 1.48 1.32 -7.46
N ARG A 55 2.06 1.34 -6.26
CA ARG A 55 1.47 2.01 -5.08
C ARG A 55 1.22 3.49 -5.36
N LYS A 56 2.20 4.20 -5.92
CA LYS A 56 2.04 5.63 -6.28
C LYS A 56 0.90 5.82 -7.29
N TYR A 57 0.84 4.98 -8.33
CA TYR A 57 -0.27 4.99 -9.28
C TYR A 57 -1.63 4.77 -8.60
N CYS A 58 -1.72 3.81 -7.68
CA CYS A 58 -2.95 3.56 -6.93
C CYS A 58 -3.33 4.75 -6.03
N ILE A 59 -2.36 5.39 -5.37
CA ILE A 59 -2.57 6.61 -4.57
C ILE A 59 -3.10 7.73 -5.46
N ASP A 60 -2.56 7.88 -6.66
CA ASP A 60 -2.99 8.90 -7.61
C ASP A 60 -4.39 8.65 -8.18
N THR A 61 -4.74 7.39 -8.39
CA THR A 61 -5.98 7.01 -9.07
C THR A 61 -7.15 6.80 -8.10
N PHE A 62 -6.90 6.18 -6.95
CA PHE A 62 -7.92 5.67 -6.02
C PHE A 62 -7.85 6.31 -4.62
N GLY A 63 -6.79 7.06 -4.32
CA GLY A 63 -6.63 7.76 -3.05
C GLY A 63 -7.72 8.80 -2.80
N TYR A 64 -7.79 9.26 -1.55
CA TYR A 64 -8.73 10.30 -1.14
C TYR A 64 -8.45 11.62 -1.84
N LYS A 65 -9.51 12.29 -2.32
CA LYS A 65 -9.40 13.59 -3.00
C LYS A 65 -9.47 14.77 -2.02
N ASN A 66 -10.10 14.56 -0.88
CA ASN A 66 -10.27 15.55 0.17
C ASN A 66 -10.31 14.88 1.54
N LYS A 67 -10.12 15.70 2.57
CA LYS A 67 -10.03 15.27 3.97
C LYS A 67 -11.37 14.76 4.48
N GLU A 68 -12.47 15.38 4.05
CA GLU A 68 -13.81 15.10 4.53
C GLU A 68 -14.23 13.66 4.16
N GLU A 69 -13.90 13.21 2.95
CA GLU A 69 -14.11 11.82 2.51
C GLU A 69 -13.30 10.84 3.35
N PHE A 70 -12.03 11.15 3.65
CA PHE A 70 -11.20 10.31 4.50
C PHE A 70 -11.75 10.19 5.92
N VAL A 71 -12.10 11.33 6.55
CA VAL A 71 -12.64 11.37 7.92
C VAL A 71 -13.91 10.54 8.03
N TYR A 72 -14.83 10.71 7.07
CA TYR A 72 -16.07 9.94 7.03
C TYR A 72 -15.80 8.43 6.91
N ASP A 73 -14.96 8.02 5.96
CA ASP A 73 -14.64 6.60 5.78
C ASP A 73 -13.91 6.03 7.01
N TYR A 74 -13.07 6.81 7.67
CA TYR A 74 -12.33 6.40 8.86
C TYR A 74 -13.26 6.13 10.06
N GLU A 75 -14.29 6.97 10.25
CA GLU A 75 -15.31 6.75 11.28
C GLU A 75 -16.13 5.48 11.04
N VAL A 76 -16.32 5.09 9.78
CA VAL A 76 -17.04 3.87 9.40
C VAL A 76 -16.15 2.63 9.51
N ASN A 77 -14.91 2.71 9.02
CA ASN A 77 -13.94 1.63 9.03
C ASN A 77 -12.51 2.20 8.93
N CYS A 78 -11.87 2.38 10.07
CA CYS A 78 -10.53 2.97 10.15
C CYS A 78 -9.48 2.17 9.36
N ASP A 79 -9.48 0.84 9.45
CA ASP A 79 -8.50 0.00 8.77
C ASP A 79 -8.57 0.21 7.25
N LYS A 80 -9.76 0.10 6.66
CA LYS A 80 -9.94 0.30 5.21
C LYS A 80 -9.66 1.73 4.77
N ALA A 81 -9.99 2.72 5.60
CA ALA A 81 -9.69 4.12 5.30
C ALA A 81 -8.17 4.35 5.26
N LEU A 82 -7.44 3.78 6.21
CA LEU A 82 -5.97 3.84 6.22
C LEU A 82 -5.37 3.06 5.04
N GLU A 83 -5.87 1.86 4.75
CA GLU A 83 -5.45 1.08 3.57
C GLU A 83 -5.63 1.87 2.28
N ARG A 84 -6.76 2.57 2.13
CA ARG A 84 -7.04 3.41 0.96
C ARG A 84 -6.18 4.67 0.92
N LEU A 85 -5.93 5.32 2.06
CA LEU A 85 -5.10 6.53 2.14
C LEU A 85 -3.65 6.24 1.74
N PHE A 86 -3.08 5.16 2.29
CA PHE A 86 -1.68 4.81 2.09
C PHE A 86 -1.44 3.81 0.95
N GLN A 87 -2.48 3.14 0.44
CA GLN A 87 -2.35 2.00 -0.48
C GLN A 87 -1.36 0.96 0.05
N GLU A 88 -1.54 0.62 1.32
CA GLU A 88 -0.76 -0.39 2.04
C GLU A 88 -1.70 -1.25 2.85
N LYS A 89 -1.41 -2.54 2.96
CA LYS A 89 -2.07 -3.43 3.92
C LYS A 89 -1.85 -2.91 5.34
N ILE A 90 -2.94 -2.77 6.09
CA ILE A 90 -2.93 -2.34 7.49
C ILE A 90 -3.17 -3.58 8.35
N ILE A 91 -2.11 -4.04 9.00
CA ILE A 91 -2.13 -5.16 9.93
C ILE A 91 -2.04 -4.65 11.38
N ASP A 92 -2.51 -5.45 12.34
CA ASP A 92 -2.54 -5.10 13.77
C ASP A 92 -1.23 -4.49 14.30
N PHE A 93 -0.08 -4.99 13.84
CA PHE A 93 1.22 -4.45 14.26
C PHE A 93 1.41 -3.00 13.83
N LYS A 94 1.00 -2.64 12.61
CA LYS A 94 1.06 -1.26 12.11
C LYS A 94 0.10 -0.39 12.93
N MET A 95 -1.13 -0.83 13.14
CA MET A 95 -2.12 -0.08 13.94
C MET A 95 -1.62 0.25 15.35
N LYS A 96 -0.90 -0.67 16.01
CA LYS A 96 -0.29 -0.43 17.32
C LYS A 96 0.77 0.67 17.35
N LYS A 97 1.25 1.14 16.20
CA LYS A 97 2.23 2.25 16.10
C LYS A 97 1.56 3.61 16.02
N LEU A 98 0.27 3.67 15.69
CA LEU A 98 -0.48 4.90 15.57
C LEU A 98 -0.70 5.51 16.96
N LYS A 99 -0.22 6.73 17.17
CA LYS A 99 -0.28 7.41 18.48
C LYS A 99 -1.60 8.14 18.71
N THR A 100 -2.28 8.53 17.64
CA THR A 100 -3.55 9.22 17.67
C THR A 100 -4.64 8.40 16.99
N ASN A 101 -5.89 8.57 17.41
CA ASN A 101 -7.04 8.03 16.69
C ASN A 101 -7.83 9.14 15.98
N ASP A 102 -7.32 10.39 15.98
CA ASP A 102 -7.96 11.51 15.31
C ASP A 102 -7.68 11.46 13.79
N PRO A 103 -8.69 11.20 12.94
CA PRO A 103 -8.49 11.15 11.49
C PRO A 103 -8.06 12.51 10.91
N ILE A 104 -8.41 13.63 11.53
CA ILE A 104 -8.00 14.95 11.04
C ILE A 104 -6.49 15.13 11.22
N GLU A 105 -5.96 14.74 12.38
CA GLU A 105 -4.53 14.78 12.68
C GLU A 105 -3.76 13.87 11.72
N ILE A 106 -4.20 12.62 11.56
CA ILE A 106 -3.59 11.65 10.63
C ILE A 106 -3.53 12.19 9.20
N TYR A 107 -4.64 12.73 8.69
CA TYR A 107 -4.70 13.24 7.32
C TYR A 107 -3.81 14.47 7.13
N ASN A 108 -3.79 15.39 8.11
CA ASN A 108 -2.94 16.57 8.04
C ASN A 108 -1.45 16.16 8.04
N THR A 109 -1.04 15.24 8.93
CA THR A 109 0.32 14.71 8.95
C THR A 109 0.68 14.03 7.63
N TYR A 110 -0.23 13.24 7.04
CA TYR A 110 -0.05 12.65 5.71
C TYR A 110 0.23 13.71 4.63
N VAL A 111 -0.55 14.79 4.61
CA VAL A 111 -0.36 15.89 3.64
C VAL A 111 0.98 16.60 3.86
N GLU A 112 1.37 16.82 5.12
CA GLU A 112 2.65 17.46 5.48
C GLU A 112 3.87 16.62 5.10
N GLN A 113 3.82 15.30 5.32
CA GLN A 113 4.88 14.36 4.91
C GLN A 113 4.92 14.15 3.39
N GLY A 114 3.81 14.44 2.72
CA GLY A 114 3.66 14.32 1.28
C GLY A 114 2.97 13.02 0.88
N LYS A 115 2.26 13.09 -0.26
CA LYS A 115 1.31 12.10 -0.75
C LYS A 115 1.81 10.64 -0.81
N TYR A 116 3.12 10.43 -0.93
CA TYR A 116 3.72 9.10 -1.07
C TYR A 116 4.36 8.55 0.20
N CYS A 117 4.26 9.27 1.33
CA CYS A 117 4.69 8.77 2.62
C CYS A 117 3.96 7.46 2.96
N THR A 118 4.59 6.65 3.81
CA THR A 118 4.09 5.37 4.29
C THR A 118 3.23 5.56 5.52
N PHE A 119 2.38 4.56 5.79
CA PHE A 119 1.59 4.56 7.03
C PHE A 119 2.48 4.71 8.27
N LEU A 120 3.61 4.00 8.31
CA LEU A 120 4.50 4.03 9.47
C LEU A 120 5.15 5.41 9.67
N GLU A 121 5.53 6.10 8.59
CA GLU A 121 6.06 7.47 8.69
C GLU A 121 5.05 8.41 9.34
N VAL A 122 3.77 8.33 8.95
CA VAL A 122 2.71 9.12 9.58
C VAL A 122 2.43 8.66 11.01
N ALA A 123 2.36 7.36 11.26
CA ALA A 123 2.02 6.80 12.57
C ALA A 123 3.00 7.21 13.68
N TYR A 124 4.28 7.45 13.34
CA TYR A 124 5.27 7.92 14.30
C TYR A 124 5.24 9.44 14.54
N LEU A 125 4.58 10.22 13.69
CA LEU A 125 4.58 11.69 13.71
C LEU A 125 3.25 12.31 14.14
N ALA A 126 2.14 11.65 13.81
CA ALA A 126 0.82 11.91 14.35
C ALA A 126 0.70 11.39 15.79
#